data_AF-A0A1F8M548-F1
#
_entry.id   AF-A0A1F8M548-F1
#
_cell.length_a   1.000
_cell.length_b   1.000
_cell.length_c   1.000
_cell.angle_alpha   90.00
_cell.angle_beta   90.00
_cell.angle_gamma   90.00
#
_symmetry.space_group_name_H-M   'P 1'
#
loop_
_entity.id
_entity.type
_entity.pdbx_description
1 polymer ?
#
loop_
_entity_poly.entity_id
_entity_poly.type
_entity_poly.pdbx_seq_one_letter_code
_entity_poly.pdbx_strand_id
1 'polypeptide(L)'
;GEHASFWISLGLILAFLPYFLYSKHIHIFFAPLNFLLKPARKSIGELSRLDFTDESIDSFGVSRLEDLGWEQLMDAYACIMCYRCQQVCPAYNTGKILSPAALEINKRYFLNYYGANIARGDASPQTLVDFAIPPEAIWACTACGACIDICPVNNEPMRDILDIRRSLVLNENAFPQQLQAAFRGMERNVNPWNIPPIERLKWAEGLNIPTIEENPQPEILWWVGCAPATEARAQKVARAFAAILNNAGVNYAVLGKNEQCTGDSARRAGNEYLFNEMATANVEMLNSVAPKRIVTTCPHCLHTLKNEYPAYGGNYTVIHHTQFINELFLNGKLIFDARVDREDPASKITYHDPCYLSRHNHIITEPRTDLMKIGLSLSEMPRHGLKSFCCGAGGAQMWKEEQHGLERVNSNRIREAESTGAGVLAVGCPFCMIMLTDAKKAKNSDLEVLDIAELVAARLEQGYGADN
;
A
#
# COMPACT_ATOMS: atom_id res chain seq x y z
N GLY A 1 -49.82 -26.37 26.65
CA GLY A 1 -49.08 -25.52 25.70
C GLY A 1 -48.11 -24.64 26.43
N GLU A 2 -48.62 -23.67 27.19
CA GLU A 2 -47.84 -22.61 27.86
C GLU A 2 -46.71 -23.13 28.76
N HIS A 3 -46.98 -24.12 29.63
CA HIS A 3 -45.93 -24.70 30.48
C HIS A 3 -44.79 -25.36 29.69
N ALA A 4 -45.12 -26.07 28.60
CA ALA A 4 -44.11 -26.67 27.74
C ALA A 4 -43.28 -25.59 27.04
N SER A 5 -43.92 -24.55 26.51
CA SER A 5 -43.24 -23.40 25.89
C SER A 5 -42.33 -22.66 26.87
N PHE A 6 -42.75 -22.48 28.13
CA PHE A 6 -41.92 -21.88 29.18
C PHE A 6 -40.65 -22.70 29.45
N TRP A 7 -40.79 -24.00 29.72
CA TRP A 7 -39.64 -24.86 30.02
C TRP A 7 -38.71 -25.05 28.82
N ILE A 8 -39.23 -25.11 27.60
CA ILE A 8 -38.41 -25.13 26.37
C ILE A 8 -37.63 -23.82 26.24
N SER A 9 -38.29 -22.67 26.43
CA SER A 9 -37.62 -21.36 26.31
C SER A 9 -36.51 -21.22 27.35
N LEU A 10 -36.78 -21.60 28.61
CA LEU A 10 -35.76 -21.59 29.66
C LEU A 10 -34.61 -22.55 29.36
N GLY A 11 -34.91 -23.77 28.89
CA GLY A 11 -33.91 -24.74 28.47
C GLY A 11 -33.03 -24.23 27.33
N LEU A 12 -33.61 -23.56 26.34
CA LEU A 12 -32.86 -22.94 25.24
C LEU A 12 -31.95 -21.81 25.71
N ILE A 13 -32.41 -20.96 26.64
CA ILE A 13 -31.57 -19.90 27.24
C ILE A 13 -30.39 -20.52 27.99
N LEU A 14 -30.64 -21.55 28.82
CA LEU A 14 -29.58 -22.23 29.58
C LEU A 14 -28.59 -22.96 28.67
N ALA A 15 -29.05 -23.55 27.56
CA ALA A 15 -28.18 -24.18 26.57
C ALA A 15 -27.41 -23.13 25.73
N PHE A 16 -27.99 -21.95 25.50
CA PHE A 16 -27.34 -20.87 24.76
C PHE A 16 -26.17 -20.25 25.53
N LEU A 17 -26.22 -20.19 26.86
CA LEU A 17 -25.13 -19.61 27.67
C LEU A 17 -23.74 -20.24 27.42
N PRO A 18 -23.53 -21.57 27.53
CA PRO A 18 -22.24 -22.17 27.19
C PRO A 18 -21.97 -22.10 25.68
N TYR A 19 -22.99 -22.22 24.81
CA TYR A 19 -22.83 -22.10 23.36
C TYR A 19 -22.36 -20.70 22.92
N PHE A 20 -22.78 -19.65 23.61
CA PHE A 20 -22.43 -18.26 23.32
C PHE A 20 -20.92 -18.06 23.31
N LEU A 21 -20.21 -18.62 24.29
CA LEU A 21 -18.76 -18.47 24.47
C LEU A 21 -17.92 -19.11 23.35
N TYR A 22 -18.41 -20.18 22.73
CA TYR A 22 -17.69 -20.92 21.69
C TYR A 22 -18.21 -20.66 20.27
N SER A 23 -19.37 -20.04 20.14
CA SER A 23 -20.00 -19.75 18.84
C SER A 23 -19.60 -18.38 18.31
N LYS A 24 -20.04 -18.07 17.09
CA LYS A 24 -19.85 -16.74 16.52
C LYS A 24 -20.44 -15.61 17.37
N HIS A 25 -21.41 -15.87 18.25
CA HIS A 25 -22.11 -14.83 19.01
C HIS A 25 -21.21 -14.08 20.00
N ILE A 26 -20.07 -14.65 20.38
CA ILE A 26 -19.06 -14.00 21.22
C ILE A 26 -18.60 -12.64 20.66
N HIS A 27 -18.73 -12.41 19.34
CA HIS A 27 -18.46 -11.12 18.73
C HIS A 27 -19.32 -9.98 19.28
N ILE A 28 -20.53 -10.26 19.80
CA ILE A 28 -21.40 -9.22 20.37
C ILE A 28 -20.71 -8.56 21.58
N PHE A 29 -19.88 -9.33 22.29
CA PHE A 29 -19.08 -8.83 23.40
C PHE A 29 -17.76 -8.21 22.93
N PHE A 30 -17.02 -8.89 22.04
CA PHE A 30 -15.68 -8.44 21.65
C PHE A 30 -15.65 -7.37 20.56
N ALA A 31 -16.67 -7.23 19.71
CA ALA A 31 -16.66 -6.23 18.65
C ALA A 31 -16.62 -4.78 19.18
N PRO A 32 -17.43 -4.38 20.18
CA PRO A 32 -17.29 -3.06 20.80
C PRO A 32 -15.92 -2.85 21.44
N LEU A 33 -15.38 -3.86 22.13
CA LEU A 33 -14.06 -3.80 22.76
C LEU A 33 -12.95 -3.67 21.72
N ASN A 34 -13.02 -4.41 20.63
CA ASN A 34 -12.04 -4.36 19.55
C ASN A 34 -11.99 -2.98 18.91
N PHE A 35 -13.16 -2.37 18.70
CA PHE A 35 -13.24 -1.02 18.17
C PHE A 35 -12.67 0.03 19.14
N LEU A 36 -13.02 -0.06 20.44
CA LEU A 36 -12.65 0.94 21.45
C LEU A 36 -11.19 0.85 21.89
N LEU A 37 -10.63 -0.37 21.96
CA LEU A 37 -9.29 -0.60 22.49
C LEU A 37 -8.21 -0.64 21.40
N LYS A 38 -8.58 -0.67 20.10
CA LYS A 38 -7.60 -0.79 19.02
C LYS A 38 -6.52 0.31 19.14
N PRO A 39 -5.23 -0.03 19.06
CA PRO A 39 -4.17 0.97 19.11
C PRO A 39 -4.35 2.03 18.01
N ALA A 40 -4.14 3.30 18.37
CA ALA A 40 -4.11 4.38 17.40
C ALA A 40 -2.90 4.20 16.47
N ARG A 41 -3.12 4.34 15.17
CA ARG A 41 -2.10 4.23 14.13
C ARG A 41 -2.21 5.42 13.17
N LYS A 42 -1.09 5.82 12.59
CA LYS A 42 -1.05 6.85 11.54
C LYS A 42 -1.71 6.39 10.25
N SER A 43 -1.73 5.07 10.01
CA SER A 43 -2.35 4.45 8.83
C SER A 43 -2.67 2.98 9.09
N ILE A 44 -3.67 2.43 8.39
CA ILE A 44 -3.99 1.00 8.38
C ILE A 44 -2.83 0.12 7.89
N GLY A 45 -1.84 0.71 7.19
CA GLY A 45 -0.64 0.00 6.72
C GLY A 45 0.62 0.28 7.54
N GLU A 46 0.53 1.03 8.63
CA GLU A 46 1.66 1.21 9.55
C GLU A 46 1.99 -0.13 10.21
N LEU A 47 3.26 -0.52 10.20
CA LEU A 47 3.77 -1.66 10.95
C LEU A 47 4.61 -1.21 12.15
N SER A 48 4.51 -1.96 13.25
CA SER A 48 5.29 -1.70 14.46
C SER A 48 6.78 -1.88 14.16
N ARG A 49 7.64 -0.99 14.66
CA ARG A 49 9.10 -1.16 14.58
C ARG A 49 9.52 -2.36 15.43
N LEU A 50 10.43 -3.17 14.91
CA LEU A 50 11.12 -4.20 15.67
C LEU A 50 12.39 -3.62 16.27
N ASP A 51 12.68 -3.95 17.52
CA ASP A 51 13.91 -3.54 18.19
C ASP A 51 14.98 -4.62 18.02
N PHE A 52 15.93 -4.38 17.11
CA PHE A 52 17.05 -5.30 16.87
C PHE A 52 18.19 -5.14 17.89
N THR A 53 18.08 -4.19 18.82
CA THR A 53 19.08 -3.95 19.87
C THR A 53 18.73 -4.64 21.19
N ASP A 54 17.50 -5.13 21.32
CA ASP A 54 17.06 -5.88 22.49
C ASP A 54 17.50 -7.34 22.40
N GLU A 55 18.57 -7.67 23.11
CA GLU A 55 19.12 -9.04 23.20
C GLU A 55 18.18 -10.04 23.90
N SER A 56 17.07 -9.58 24.50
CA SER A 56 16.06 -10.48 25.10
C SER A 56 15.07 -11.04 24.08
N ILE A 57 15.08 -10.53 22.84
CA ILE A 57 14.19 -10.99 21.77
C ILE A 57 14.85 -12.15 21.01
N ASP A 58 14.37 -13.37 21.27
CA ASP A 58 14.87 -14.58 20.62
C ASP A 58 14.31 -14.80 19.20
N SER A 59 13.19 -14.16 18.85
CA SER A 59 12.56 -14.33 17.54
C SER A 59 11.77 -13.09 17.12
N PHE A 60 11.74 -12.82 15.82
CA PHE A 60 11.07 -11.65 15.26
C PHE A 60 9.81 -12.04 14.47
N GLY A 61 8.79 -11.17 14.48
CA GLY A 61 7.51 -11.45 13.81
C GLY A 61 6.65 -12.47 14.57
N VAL A 62 5.74 -13.14 13.87
CA VAL A 62 4.77 -14.06 14.47
C VAL A 62 4.81 -15.41 13.75
N SER A 63 5.20 -16.48 14.46
CA SER A 63 5.14 -17.86 13.93
C SER A 63 3.94 -18.61 14.51
N ARG A 64 3.67 -18.39 15.80
CA ARG A 64 2.67 -19.11 16.61
C ARG A 64 1.59 -18.17 17.12
N LEU A 65 0.55 -18.76 17.70
CA LEU A 65 -0.60 -18.01 18.22
C LEU A 65 -0.22 -17.12 19.40
N GLU A 66 0.66 -17.61 20.28
CA GLU A 66 1.18 -16.90 21.45
C GLU A 66 2.11 -15.73 21.10
N ASP A 67 2.65 -15.68 19.89
CA ASP A 67 3.48 -14.57 19.40
C ASP A 67 2.62 -13.37 18.98
N LEU A 68 1.32 -13.57 18.74
CA LEU A 68 0.41 -12.51 18.31
C LEU A 68 0.21 -11.49 19.42
N GLY A 69 0.14 -10.22 19.03
CA GLY A 69 -0.32 -9.15 19.90
C GLY A 69 -1.75 -9.40 20.39
N TRP A 70 -2.07 -8.90 21.58
CA TRP A 70 -3.40 -9.02 22.18
C TRP A 70 -4.50 -8.49 21.26
N GLU A 71 -4.22 -7.48 20.44
CA GLU A 71 -5.15 -6.91 19.47
C GLU A 71 -5.45 -7.85 18.29
N GLN A 72 -4.50 -8.72 17.92
CA GLN A 72 -4.66 -9.71 16.85
C GLN A 72 -5.39 -10.95 17.35
N LEU A 73 -5.20 -11.30 18.64
CA LEU A 73 -5.99 -12.32 19.32
C LEU A 73 -7.44 -11.86 19.51
N MET A 74 -7.66 -10.59 19.86
CA MET A 74 -8.99 -10.00 20.00
C MET A 74 -9.76 -9.99 18.67
N ASP A 75 -9.09 -9.73 17.54
CA ASP A 75 -9.71 -9.79 16.20
C ASP A 75 -10.39 -11.15 15.95
N ALA A 76 -9.77 -12.24 16.40
CA ALA A 76 -10.33 -13.58 16.27
C ALA A 76 -11.67 -13.70 17.00
N TYR A 77 -11.85 -13.09 18.18
CA TYR A 77 -13.13 -13.09 18.91
C TYR A 77 -14.12 -11.99 18.45
N ALA A 78 -13.63 -10.89 17.89
CA ALA A 78 -14.47 -9.84 17.32
C ALA A 78 -15.05 -10.21 15.94
N CYS A 79 -14.43 -11.14 15.22
CA CYS A 79 -14.86 -11.54 13.87
C CYS A 79 -16.34 -11.97 13.78
N ILE A 80 -17.15 -11.31 12.95
CA ILE A 80 -18.57 -11.69 12.76
C ILE A 80 -18.72 -12.97 11.90
N MET A 81 -17.65 -13.37 11.18
CA MET A 81 -17.70 -14.41 10.13
C MET A 81 -18.65 -14.03 8.98
N CYS A 82 -18.66 -12.74 8.60
CA CYS A 82 -19.52 -12.20 7.54
C CYS A 82 -18.89 -12.22 6.13
N TYR A 83 -17.62 -12.61 6.02
CA TYR A 83 -16.85 -12.73 4.77
C TYR A 83 -16.68 -11.45 3.93
N ARG A 84 -17.05 -10.26 4.43
CA ARG A 84 -16.86 -8.99 3.71
C ARG A 84 -15.39 -8.74 3.32
N CYS A 85 -14.45 -9.02 4.23
CA CYS A 85 -13.00 -8.88 3.98
C CYS A 85 -12.49 -9.83 2.88
N GLN A 86 -13.11 -11.01 2.73
CA GLN A 86 -12.84 -11.94 1.63
C GLN A 86 -13.42 -11.42 0.31
N GLN A 87 -14.66 -10.92 0.32
CA GLN A 87 -15.34 -10.39 -0.87
C GLN A 87 -14.64 -9.20 -1.50
N VAL A 88 -13.89 -8.39 -0.74
CA VAL A 88 -13.11 -7.26 -1.28
C VAL A 88 -11.63 -7.60 -1.53
N CYS A 89 -11.18 -8.80 -1.14
CA CYS A 89 -9.78 -9.18 -1.29
C CYS A 89 -9.44 -9.38 -2.78
N PRO A 90 -8.47 -8.64 -3.35
CA PRO A 90 -8.15 -8.76 -4.77
C PRO A 90 -7.59 -10.15 -5.13
N ALA A 91 -6.84 -10.77 -4.21
CA ALA A 91 -6.34 -12.12 -4.42
C ALA A 91 -7.48 -13.15 -4.49
N TYR A 92 -8.41 -13.11 -3.53
CA TYR A 92 -9.57 -13.99 -3.52
C TYR A 92 -10.45 -13.82 -4.77
N ASN A 93 -10.73 -12.57 -5.16
CA ASN A 93 -11.57 -12.25 -6.32
C ASN A 93 -10.97 -12.70 -7.65
N THR A 94 -9.66 -12.95 -7.69
CA THR A 94 -8.96 -13.46 -8.86
C THR A 94 -8.64 -14.95 -8.77
N GLY A 95 -9.31 -15.67 -7.86
CA GLY A 95 -9.25 -17.12 -7.75
C GLY A 95 -8.04 -17.66 -6.97
N LYS A 96 -7.30 -16.81 -6.26
CA LYS A 96 -6.21 -17.26 -5.39
C LYS A 96 -6.77 -17.75 -4.05
N ILE A 97 -6.01 -18.59 -3.37
CA ILE A 97 -6.45 -19.24 -2.12
C ILE A 97 -6.51 -18.30 -0.89
N LEU A 98 -6.00 -17.06 -0.99
CA LEU A 98 -5.98 -16.12 0.14
C LEU A 98 -7.41 -15.71 0.54
N SER A 99 -7.79 -16.06 1.77
CA SER A 99 -8.97 -15.50 2.44
C SER A 99 -8.59 -14.84 3.77
N PRO A 100 -8.71 -13.50 3.89
CA PRO A 100 -8.58 -12.80 5.17
C PRO A 100 -9.64 -13.22 6.20
N ALA A 101 -10.82 -13.68 5.74
CA ALA A 101 -11.87 -14.17 6.63
C ALA A 101 -11.49 -15.52 7.23
N ALA A 102 -10.94 -16.43 6.41
CA ALA A 102 -10.52 -17.75 6.86
C ALA A 102 -9.43 -17.66 7.94
N LEU A 103 -8.47 -16.73 7.79
CA LEU A 103 -7.44 -16.48 8.82
C LEU A 103 -8.06 -16.20 10.20
N GLU A 104 -8.97 -15.22 10.30
CA GLU A 104 -9.62 -14.87 11.56
C GLU A 104 -10.48 -16.01 12.13
N ILE A 105 -11.18 -16.72 11.25
CA ILE A 105 -12.04 -17.85 11.62
C ILE A 105 -11.20 -19.01 12.16
N ASN A 106 -10.10 -19.34 11.49
CA ASN A 106 -9.21 -20.43 11.88
C ASN A 106 -8.52 -20.11 13.22
N LYS A 107 -8.05 -18.86 13.42
CA LYS A 107 -7.55 -18.39 14.73
C LYS A 107 -8.59 -18.61 15.84
N ARG A 108 -9.86 -18.23 15.62
CA ARG A 108 -10.94 -18.42 16.61
C ARG A 108 -11.12 -19.89 16.97
N TYR A 109 -11.24 -20.77 15.98
CA TYR A 109 -11.46 -22.20 16.26
C TYR A 109 -10.27 -22.81 17.01
N PHE A 110 -9.05 -22.41 16.65
CA PHE A 110 -7.85 -22.85 17.34
C PHE A 110 -7.79 -22.34 18.78
N LEU A 111 -8.12 -21.06 19.02
CA LEU A 111 -8.23 -20.48 20.36
C LEU A 111 -9.30 -21.18 21.21
N ASN A 112 -10.45 -21.51 20.64
CA ASN A 112 -11.51 -22.22 21.36
C ASN A 112 -11.09 -23.61 21.82
N TYR A 113 -10.20 -24.27 21.07
CA TYR A 113 -9.74 -25.63 21.38
C TYR A 113 -8.49 -25.65 22.27
N TYR A 114 -7.50 -24.80 21.98
CA TYR A 114 -6.19 -24.81 22.66
C TYR A 114 -5.97 -23.63 23.61
N GLY A 115 -6.85 -22.63 23.63
CA GLY A 115 -6.64 -21.37 24.36
C GLY A 115 -6.44 -21.56 25.87
N ALA A 116 -7.07 -22.57 26.48
CA ALA A 116 -6.88 -22.88 27.90
C ALA A 116 -5.47 -23.44 28.21
N ASN A 117 -4.81 -24.10 27.26
CA ASN A 117 -3.44 -24.58 27.42
C ASN A 117 -2.47 -23.41 27.24
N ILE A 118 -2.69 -22.62 26.18
CA ILE A 118 -1.87 -21.44 25.87
C ILE A 118 -1.93 -20.41 27.02
N ALA A 119 -3.10 -20.20 27.61
CA ALA A 119 -3.26 -19.32 28.77
C ALA A 119 -2.53 -19.82 30.04
N ARG A 120 -2.18 -21.11 30.11
CA ARG A 120 -1.35 -21.69 31.19
C ARG A 120 0.15 -21.63 30.89
N GLY A 121 0.54 -21.10 29.72
CA GLY A 121 1.93 -21.02 29.27
C GLY A 121 2.39 -22.19 28.40
N ASP A 122 1.49 -23.10 28.01
CA ASP A 122 1.84 -24.17 27.07
C ASP A 122 2.00 -23.60 25.65
N ALA A 123 3.01 -24.04 24.92
CA ALA A 123 3.18 -23.67 23.52
C ALA A 123 2.02 -24.22 22.65
N SER A 124 1.64 -23.48 21.61
CA SER A 124 0.69 -23.99 20.62
C SER A 124 1.23 -25.25 19.92
N PRO A 125 0.38 -26.23 19.60
CA PRO A 125 0.86 -27.46 18.95
C PRO A 125 1.25 -27.27 17.47
N GLN A 126 0.85 -26.18 16.82
CA GLN A 126 1.02 -25.91 15.39
C GLN A 126 1.31 -24.42 15.16
N THR A 127 2.04 -24.10 14.08
CA THR A 127 2.27 -22.70 13.67
C THR A 127 1.05 -22.12 12.97
N LEU A 128 0.97 -20.79 12.85
CA LEU A 128 -0.10 -20.14 12.07
C LEU A 128 -0.11 -20.58 10.61
N VAL A 129 1.04 -20.94 10.06
CA VAL A 129 1.19 -21.43 8.69
C VAL A 129 0.55 -22.80 8.50
N ASP A 130 0.59 -23.64 9.54
CA ASP A 130 0.05 -25.00 9.50
C ASP A 130 -1.48 -25.03 9.54
N PHE A 131 -2.10 -24.24 10.42
CA PHE A 131 -3.55 -24.33 10.67
C PHE A 131 -4.35 -23.11 10.20
N ALA A 132 -3.76 -21.92 10.17
CA ALA A 132 -4.51 -20.68 9.99
C ALA A 132 -4.49 -20.20 8.53
N ILE A 133 -3.30 -20.15 7.93
CA ILE A 133 -3.10 -19.62 6.58
C ILE A 133 -1.87 -20.25 5.88
N PRO A 134 -2.02 -20.93 4.74
CA PRO A 134 -0.89 -21.57 4.07
C PRO A 134 0.08 -20.55 3.43
N PRO A 135 1.35 -20.92 3.17
CA PRO A 135 2.35 -20.03 2.58
C PRO A 135 1.91 -19.35 1.28
N GLU A 136 1.24 -20.08 0.39
CA GLU A 136 0.74 -19.53 -0.88
C GLU A 136 -0.27 -18.39 -0.63
N ALA A 137 -1.15 -18.50 0.37
CA ALA A 137 -2.08 -17.44 0.74
C ALA A 137 -1.34 -16.22 1.32
N ILE A 138 -0.35 -16.44 2.20
CA ILE A 138 0.49 -15.38 2.76
C ILE A 138 1.13 -14.57 1.63
N TRP A 139 1.73 -15.24 0.64
CA TRP A 139 2.43 -14.60 -0.48
C TRP A 139 1.53 -14.14 -1.62
N ALA A 140 0.20 -14.32 -1.52
CA ALA A 140 -0.78 -13.70 -2.40
C ALA A 140 -1.26 -12.32 -1.89
N CYS A 141 -0.98 -11.98 -0.64
CA CYS A 141 -1.42 -10.70 -0.05
C CYS A 141 -0.68 -9.51 -0.70
N THR A 142 -1.44 -8.54 -1.20
CA THR A 142 -0.91 -7.32 -1.82
C THR A 142 -0.74 -6.17 -0.82
N ALA A 143 -0.98 -6.41 0.46
CA ALA A 143 -0.93 -5.41 1.53
C ALA A 143 -1.72 -4.12 1.26
N CYS A 144 -2.81 -4.19 0.48
CA CYS A 144 -3.56 -2.99 0.10
C CYS A 144 -4.51 -2.48 1.19
N GLY A 145 -4.85 -3.29 2.19
CA GLY A 145 -5.73 -2.89 3.30
C GLY A 145 -7.23 -2.99 3.04
N ALA A 146 -7.69 -3.57 1.92
CA ALA A 146 -9.12 -3.64 1.60
C ALA A 146 -9.91 -4.43 2.66
N CYS A 147 -9.30 -5.50 3.18
CA CYS A 147 -9.88 -6.33 4.23
C CYS A 147 -10.05 -5.59 5.57
N ILE A 148 -9.20 -4.59 5.84
CA ILE A 148 -9.26 -3.77 7.05
C ILE A 148 -10.34 -2.71 6.89
N ASP A 149 -10.27 -1.94 5.79
CA ASP A 149 -11.19 -0.83 5.50
C ASP A 149 -12.68 -1.26 5.50
N ILE A 150 -12.99 -2.45 4.98
CA ILE A 150 -14.37 -2.95 4.92
C ILE A 150 -14.87 -3.57 6.25
N CYS A 151 -13.99 -3.79 7.23
CA CYS A 151 -14.32 -4.59 8.40
C CYS A 151 -15.19 -3.79 9.38
N PRO A 152 -16.44 -4.22 9.67
CA PRO A 152 -17.34 -3.47 10.56
C PRO A 152 -16.93 -3.52 12.04
N VAL A 153 -15.96 -4.38 12.38
CA VAL A 153 -15.50 -4.64 13.75
C VAL A 153 -14.00 -4.38 13.91
N ASN A 154 -13.39 -3.67 12.95
CA ASN A 154 -12.00 -3.22 13.00
C ASN A 154 -10.93 -4.33 13.10
N ASN A 155 -11.19 -5.50 12.51
CA ASN A 155 -10.18 -6.56 12.38
C ASN A 155 -9.11 -6.21 11.35
N GLU A 156 -7.87 -6.61 11.61
CA GLU A 156 -6.69 -6.25 10.82
C GLU A 156 -5.94 -7.46 10.22
N PRO A 157 -6.59 -8.39 9.50
CA PRO A 157 -5.96 -9.64 9.04
C PRO A 157 -4.77 -9.42 8.09
N MET A 158 -4.66 -8.25 7.46
CA MET A 158 -3.47 -7.91 6.68
C MET A 158 -2.22 -7.79 7.55
N ARG A 159 -2.35 -7.25 8.77
CA ARG A 159 -1.23 -7.07 9.69
C ARG A 159 -0.67 -8.41 10.15
N ASP A 160 -1.55 -9.34 10.54
CA ASP A 160 -1.20 -10.73 10.83
C ASP A 160 -0.38 -11.35 9.70
N ILE A 161 -0.81 -11.19 8.45
CA ILE A 161 -0.08 -11.74 7.29
C ILE A 161 1.32 -11.10 7.19
N LEU A 162 1.46 -9.80 7.45
CA LEU A 162 2.74 -9.11 7.37
C LEU A 162 3.67 -9.49 8.55
N ASP A 163 3.12 -9.71 9.74
CA ASP A 163 3.89 -10.18 10.89
C ASP A 163 4.31 -11.66 10.76
N ILE A 164 3.48 -12.50 10.13
CA ILE A 164 3.87 -13.85 9.71
C ILE A 164 5.01 -13.79 8.70
N ARG A 165 4.93 -12.89 7.70
CA ARG A 165 6.04 -12.70 6.75
C ARG A 165 7.33 -12.30 7.44
N ARG A 166 7.29 -11.44 8.47
CA ARG A 166 8.48 -11.07 9.25
C ARG A 166 9.14 -12.30 9.87
N SER A 167 8.36 -13.19 10.47
CA SER A 167 8.90 -14.43 11.04
C SER A 167 9.48 -15.35 9.97
N LEU A 168 8.74 -15.57 8.88
CA LEU A 168 9.21 -16.40 7.76
C LEU A 168 10.53 -15.88 7.18
N VAL A 169 10.67 -14.56 7.00
CA VAL A 169 11.89 -14.00 6.40
C VAL A 169 13.05 -13.93 7.39
N LEU A 170 12.82 -13.43 8.61
CA LEU A 170 13.89 -13.16 9.57
C LEU A 170 14.37 -14.42 10.30
N ASN A 171 13.46 -15.34 10.64
CA ASN A 171 13.80 -16.50 11.46
C ASN A 171 13.98 -17.77 10.61
N GLU A 172 13.19 -17.92 9.54
CA GLU A 172 13.15 -19.16 8.76
C GLU A 172 13.84 -19.04 7.38
N ASN A 173 14.25 -17.83 6.98
CA ASN A 173 14.76 -17.55 5.62
C ASN A 173 13.84 -18.10 4.51
N ALA A 174 12.54 -18.08 4.76
CA ALA A 174 11.49 -18.66 3.93
C ALA A 174 10.70 -17.57 3.20
N PHE A 175 11.03 -17.33 1.93
CA PHE A 175 10.34 -16.37 1.07
C PHE A 175 10.46 -16.74 -0.42
N PRO A 176 9.60 -16.18 -1.30
CA PRO A 176 9.70 -16.42 -2.73
C PRO A 176 11.08 -16.01 -3.27
N GLN A 177 11.75 -16.94 -3.94
CA GLN A 177 13.14 -16.76 -4.39
C GLN A 177 13.31 -15.53 -5.32
N GLN A 178 12.28 -15.15 -6.06
CA GLN A 178 12.30 -13.96 -6.92
C GLN A 178 12.58 -12.66 -6.15
N LEU A 179 12.22 -12.60 -4.86
CA LEU A 179 12.50 -11.43 -4.00
C LEU A 179 13.99 -11.22 -3.74
N GLN A 180 14.84 -12.25 -3.89
CA GLN A 180 16.28 -12.15 -3.64
C GLN A 180 16.97 -11.10 -4.52
N ALA A 181 16.49 -10.91 -5.76
CA ALA A 181 17.04 -9.88 -6.64
C ALA A 181 16.79 -8.47 -6.09
N ALA A 182 15.57 -8.20 -5.62
CA ALA A 182 15.20 -6.92 -5.03
C ALA A 182 15.93 -6.67 -3.69
N PHE A 183 16.06 -7.69 -2.83
CA PHE A 183 16.83 -7.58 -1.58
C PHE A 183 18.30 -7.26 -1.83
N ARG A 184 18.97 -8.03 -2.71
CA ARG A 184 20.37 -7.75 -3.06
C ARG A 184 20.57 -6.38 -3.70
N GLY A 185 19.61 -5.93 -4.51
CA GLY A 185 19.63 -4.58 -5.07
C GLY A 185 19.57 -3.50 -3.99
N MET A 186 18.67 -3.67 -3.00
CA MET A 186 18.55 -2.73 -1.88
C MET A 186 19.77 -2.77 -0.96
N GLU A 187 20.35 -3.94 -0.69
CA GLU A 187 21.58 -4.07 0.11
C GLU A 187 22.81 -3.45 -0.56
N ARG A 188 23.01 -3.71 -1.87
CA ARG A 188 24.25 -3.34 -2.57
C ARG A 188 24.18 -1.99 -3.26
N ASN A 189 23.02 -1.67 -3.81
CA ASN A 189 22.82 -0.51 -4.68
C ASN A 189 21.74 0.42 -4.15
N VAL A 190 21.26 0.20 -2.92
CA VAL A 190 20.27 1.05 -2.22
C VAL A 190 18.96 1.26 -3.00
N ASN A 191 18.64 0.36 -3.94
CA ASN A 191 17.36 0.32 -4.67
C ASN A 191 17.01 -1.08 -5.20
N PRO A 192 15.71 -1.43 -5.29
CA PRO A 192 15.30 -2.79 -5.66
C PRO A 192 15.48 -3.13 -7.15
N TRP A 193 15.77 -2.14 -8.03
CA TRP A 193 16.08 -2.36 -9.44
C TRP A 193 17.56 -2.69 -9.70
N ASN A 194 18.39 -2.70 -8.65
CA ASN A 194 19.82 -3.01 -8.74
C ASN A 194 20.59 -2.08 -9.69
N ILE A 195 20.16 -0.82 -9.82
CA ILE A 195 20.83 0.21 -10.63
C ILE A 195 21.90 0.92 -9.78
N PRO A 196 23.13 1.15 -10.27
CA PRO A 196 24.16 1.83 -9.48
C PRO A 196 23.74 3.26 -9.06
N PRO A 197 24.05 3.73 -7.84
CA PRO A 197 23.65 5.06 -7.35
C PRO A 197 24.09 6.23 -8.23
N ILE A 198 25.23 6.10 -8.93
CA ILE A 198 25.75 7.11 -9.85
C ILE A 198 24.81 7.37 -11.05
N GLU A 199 23.98 6.38 -11.40
CA GLU A 199 23.04 6.48 -12.52
C GLU A 199 21.68 7.07 -12.11
N ARG A 200 21.47 7.34 -10.82
CA ARG A 200 20.17 7.75 -10.28
C ARG A 200 19.66 9.07 -10.87
N LEU A 201 20.55 9.95 -11.32
CA LEU A 201 20.19 11.23 -11.94
C LEU A 201 20.12 11.19 -13.47
N LYS A 202 20.32 10.04 -14.13
CA LYS A 202 20.27 9.96 -15.60
C LYS A 202 18.91 10.39 -16.18
N TRP A 203 17.81 10.19 -15.46
CA TRP A 203 16.48 10.63 -15.90
C TRP A 203 16.35 12.16 -16.04
N ALA A 204 17.20 12.91 -15.35
CA ALA A 204 17.24 14.36 -15.34
C ALA A 204 18.14 14.95 -16.44
N GLU A 205 18.79 14.11 -17.27
CA GLU A 205 19.60 14.59 -18.40
C GLU A 205 18.79 15.53 -19.30
N GLY A 206 19.38 16.69 -19.62
CA GLY A 206 18.73 17.75 -20.39
C GLY A 206 17.70 18.58 -19.62
N LEU A 207 17.52 18.36 -18.31
CA LEU A 207 16.65 19.15 -17.45
C LEU A 207 17.46 19.89 -16.39
N ASN A 208 17.04 21.11 -16.05
CA ASN A 208 17.60 21.83 -14.91
C ASN A 208 16.93 21.36 -13.62
N ILE A 209 17.55 20.41 -12.92
CA ILE A 209 17.06 19.82 -11.66
C ILE A 209 18.09 20.13 -10.55
N PRO A 210 17.85 21.14 -9.70
CA PRO A 210 18.80 21.50 -8.65
C PRO A 210 18.95 20.38 -7.61
N THR A 211 20.18 20.07 -7.21
CA THR A 211 20.43 19.16 -6.08
C THR A 211 20.42 19.92 -4.76
N ILE A 212 20.36 19.20 -3.63
CA ILE A 212 20.42 19.80 -2.30
C ILE A 212 21.77 20.50 -2.04
N GLU A 213 22.85 20.07 -2.70
CA GLU A 213 24.14 20.74 -2.65
C GLU A 213 24.13 22.09 -3.41
N GLU A 214 23.39 22.17 -4.53
CA GLU A 214 23.27 23.38 -5.34
C GLU A 214 22.24 24.37 -4.78
N ASN A 215 21.18 23.85 -4.15
CA ASN A 215 20.15 24.61 -3.47
C ASN A 215 19.94 24.07 -2.05
N PRO A 216 20.73 24.53 -1.05
CA PRO A 216 20.72 23.98 0.32
C PRO A 216 19.49 24.33 1.15
N GLN A 217 18.62 25.23 0.68
CA GLN A 217 17.45 25.70 1.43
C GLN A 217 16.20 25.75 0.52
N PRO A 218 15.81 24.62 -0.10
CA PRO A 218 14.67 24.59 -0.98
C PRO A 218 13.37 24.80 -0.17
N GLU A 219 12.32 25.30 -0.83
CA GLU A 219 10.97 25.27 -0.26
C GLU A 219 10.44 23.83 -0.22
N ILE A 220 10.73 23.08 -1.28
CA ILE A 220 10.32 21.69 -1.46
C ILE A 220 11.54 20.80 -1.67
N LEU A 221 11.71 19.78 -0.83
CA LEU A 221 12.55 18.64 -1.16
C LEU A 221 11.72 17.64 -1.96
N TRP A 222 12.07 17.42 -3.23
CA TRP A 222 11.44 16.35 -4.00
C TRP A 222 12.17 15.03 -3.75
N TRP A 223 11.48 14.13 -3.03
CA TRP A 223 11.88 12.73 -2.90
C TRP A 223 11.50 11.97 -4.17
N VAL A 224 12.49 11.71 -5.03
CA VAL A 224 12.29 11.12 -6.37
C VAL A 224 11.82 9.67 -6.25
N GLY A 225 12.40 8.93 -5.31
CA GLY A 225 12.14 7.51 -5.11
C GLY A 225 12.83 6.62 -6.15
N CYS A 226 12.70 5.30 -5.98
CA CYS A 226 13.42 4.34 -6.83
C CYS A 226 12.85 4.24 -8.24
N ALA A 227 11.57 3.90 -8.40
CA ALA A 227 11.01 3.66 -9.72
C ALA A 227 11.19 4.86 -10.68
N PRO A 228 10.88 6.11 -10.28
CA PRO A 228 11.09 7.26 -11.16
C PRO A 228 12.56 7.54 -11.48
N ALA A 229 13.49 7.06 -10.66
CA ALA A 229 14.92 7.18 -10.93
C ALA A 229 15.50 6.04 -11.78
N THR A 230 14.93 4.83 -11.71
CA THR A 230 15.56 3.60 -12.24
C THR A 230 14.77 2.87 -13.33
N GLU A 231 13.47 3.11 -13.48
CA GLU A 231 12.61 2.39 -14.42
C GLU A 231 12.13 3.33 -15.54
N ALA A 232 12.32 2.92 -16.80
CA ALA A 232 12.17 3.79 -17.97
C ALA A 232 10.77 4.41 -18.13
N ARG A 233 9.69 3.68 -17.83
CA ARG A 233 8.33 4.24 -17.91
C ARG A 233 8.08 5.27 -16.81
N ALA A 234 8.54 5.00 -15.58
CA ALA A 234 8.44 5.90 -14.44
C ALA A 234 9.35 7.13 -14.56
N GLN A 235 10.48 7.04 -15.26
CA GLN A 235 11.34 8.20 -15.57
C GLN A 235 10.61 9.26 -16.39
N LYS A 236 9.71 8.88 -17.30
CA LYS A 236 8.85 9.84 -18.02
C LYS A 236 7.98 10.66 -17.08
N VAL A 237 7.44 10.02 -16.04
CA VAL A 237 6.65 10.68 -14.98
C VAL A 237 7.53 11.66 -14.20
N ALA A 238 8.77 11.30 -13.86
CA ALA A 238 9.71 12.22 -13.22
C ALA A 238 9.97 13.46 -14.10
N ARG A 239 10.26 13.26 -15.40
CA ARG A 239 10.47 14.37 -16.33
C ARG A 239 9.23 15.26 -16.48
N ALA A 240 8.02 14.69 -16.51
CA ALA A 240 6.77 15.45 -16.54
C ALA A 240 6.58 16.26 -15.26
N PHE A 241 6.82 15.67 -14.10
CA PHE A 241 6.71 16.39 -12.83
C PHE A 241 7.75 17.51 -12.71
N ALA A 242 9.00 17.27 -13.15
CA ALA A 242 10.00 18.32 -13.25
C ALA A 242 9.57 19.50 -14.14
N ALA A 243 8.93 19.21 -15.29
CA ALA A 243 8.39 20.25 -16.16
C ALA A 243 7.32 21.10 -15.46
N ILE A 244 6.43 20.48 -14.67
CA ILE A 244 5.44 21.18 -13.84
C ILE A 244 6.13 22.09 -12.82
N LEU A 245 7.11 21.57 -12.07
CA LEU A 245 7.84 22.33 -11.06
C LEU A 245 8.56 23.54 -11.65
N ASN A 246 9.24 23.34 -12.79
CA ASN A 246 9.98 24.38 -13.48
C ASN A 246 9.05 25.46 -14.05
N ASN A 247 7.94 25.06 -14.69
CA ASN A 247 6.96 26.00 -15.23
C ASN A 247 6.27 26.83 -14.14
N ALA A 248 5.96 26.20 -12.99
CA ALA A 248 5.38 26.90 -11.83
C ALA A 248 6.38 27.78 -11.06
N GLY A 249 7.68 27.75 -11.42
CA GLY A 249 8.74 28.48 -10.72
C GLY A 249 8.90 28.06 -9.26
N VAL A 250 8.74 26.76 -8.97
CA VAL A 250 8.87 26.22 -7.61
C VAL A 250 10.34 26.23 -7.20
N ASN A 251 10.64 26.68 -5.99
CA ASN A 251 11.95 26.53 -5.39
C ASN A 251 12.11 25.12 -4.79
N TYR A 252 12.63 24.17 -5.56
CA TYR A 252 12.83 22.79 -5.11
C TYR A 252 14.29 22.35 -5.19
N ALA A 253 14.57 21.19 -4.60
CA ALA A 253 15.80 20.43 -4.83
C ALA A 253 15.53 18.93 -4.73
N VAL A 254 16.43 18.12 -5.30
CA VAL A 254 16.48 16.66 -5.11
C VAL A 254 17.73 16.26 -4.32
N LEU A 255 17.70 15.10 -3.69
CA LEU A 255 18.87 14.54 -2.99
C LEU A 255 19.93 13.93 -3.95
N GLY A 256 19.60 13.83 -5.23
CA GLY A 256 20.51 13.30 -6.25
C GLY A 256 20.99 11.89 -5.92
N LYS A 257 22.30 11.66 -6.06
CA LYS A 257 22.95 10.36 -5.80
C LYS A 257 22.88 9.90 -4.33
N ASN A 258 22.56 10.80 -3.40
CA ASN A 258 22.49 10.48 -1.97
C ASN A 258 21.15 9.85 -1.58
N GLU A 259 20.14 9.92 -2.46
CA GLU A 259 18.82 9.34 -2.19
C GLU A 259 18.80 7.82 -2.35
N GLN A 260 18.13 7.15 -1.41
CA GLN A 260 18.01 5.70 -1.38
C GLN A 260 16.54 5.27 -1.47
N CYS A 261 16.28 3.96 -1.58
CA CYS A 261 14.92 3.43 -1.41
C CYS A 261 14.40 3.74 -0.01
N THR A 262 13.08 3.96 0.11
CA THR A 262 12.43 4.07 1.43
C THR A 262 12.38 2.74 2.18
N GLY A 263 12.71 1.62 1.52
CA GLY A 263 12.67 0.28 2.09
C GLY A 263 11.26 -0.34 2.14
N ASP A 264 10.21 0.30 1.59
CA ASP A 264 8.84 -0.22 1.64
C ASP A 264 8.75 -1.67 1.15
N SER A 265 9.39 -2.01 0.03
CA SER A 265 9.37 -3.38 -0.50
C SER A 265 10.04 -4.40 0.43
N ALA A 266 11.15 -4.04 1.08
CA ALA A 266 11.78 -4.90 2.09
C ALA A 266 10.81 -5.12 3.27
N ARG A 267 10.20 -4.04 3.75
CA ARG A 267 9.27 -4.07 4.87
C ARG A 267 8.04 -4.93 4.60
N ARG A 268 7.38 -4.75 3.45
CA ARG A 268 6.19 -5.54 3.08
C ARG A 268 6.50 -7.00 2.76
N ALA A 269 7.74 -7.30 2.41
CA ALA A 269 8.21 -8.67 2.23
C ALA A 269 8.53 -9.36 3.57
N GLY A 270 8.67 -8.61 4.68
CA GLY A 270 9.08 -9.15 5.98
C GLY A 270 10.57 -9.04 6.27
N ASN A 271 11.38 -8.48 5.35
CA ASN A 271 12.80 -8.22 5.58
C ASN A 271 12.97 -6.92 6.39
N GLU A 272 12.62 -7.00 7.68
CA GLU A 272 12.60 -5.83 8.57
C GLU A 272 14.01 -5.36 8.92
N TYR A 273 15.02 -6.23 8.90
CA TYR A 273 16.42 -5.84 9.13
C TYR A 273 16.90 -4.88 8.03
N LEU A 274 16.72 -5.26 6.76
CA LEU A 274 17.03 -4.39 5.62
C LEU A 274 16.21 -3.10 5.64
N PHE A 275 14.92 -3.19 5.99
CA PHE A 275 14.12 -1.97 6.16
C PHE A 275 14.67 -1.06 7.26
N ASN A 276 15.08 -1.62 8.40
CA ASN A 276 15.63 -0.87 9.54
C ASN A 276 16.92 -0.13 9.18
N GLU A 277 17.85 -0.77 8.46
CA GLU A 277 19.06 -0.13 7.97
C GLU A 277 18.75 1.05 7.03
N MET A 278 17.89 0.82 6.03
CA MET A 278 17.51 1.86 5.07
C MET A 278 16.74 3.01 5.72
N ALA A 279 15.80 2.70 6.62
CA ALA A 279 15.01 3.71 7.31
C ALA A 279 15.89 4.58 8.20
N THR A 280 16.82 3.97 8.95
CA THR A 280 17.77 4.69 9.82
C THR A 280 18.65 5.63 9.00
N ALA A 281 19.29 5.13 7.92
CA ALA A 281 20.14 5.94 7.07
C ALA A 281 19.38 7.11 6.40
N ASN A 282 18.16 6.85 5.91
CA ASN A 282 17.34 7.88 5.31
C ASN A 282 16.88 8.93 6.32
N VAL A 283 16.52 8.54 7.54
CA VAL A 283 16.11 9.47 8.61
C VAL A 283 17.28 10.34 9.06
N GLU A 284 18.47 9.76 9.23
CA GLU A 284 19.69 10.51 9.56
C GLU A 284 19.97 11.58 8.50
N MET A 285 19.96 11.19 7.23
CA MET A 285 20.11 12.10 6.11
C MET A 285 19.03 13.20 6.15
N LEU A 286 17.75 12.84 6.21
CA LEU A 286 16.65 13.81 6.11
C LEU A 286 16.64 14.77 7.31
N ASN A 287 17.06 14.30 8.48
CA ASN A 287 17.23 15.15 9.66
C ASN A 287 18.39 16.14 9.48
N SER A 288 19.48 15.74 8.83
CA SER A 288 20.60 16.64 8.49
C SER A 288 20.20 17.72 7.47
N VAL A 289 19.38 17.37 6.47
CA VAL A 289 18.89 18.30 5.46
C VAL A 289 17.80 19.22 6.01
N ALA A 290 17.03 18.73 6.98
CA ALA A 290 15.92 19.43 7.64
C ALA A 290 14.95 20.09 6.63
N PRO A 291 14.37 19.32 5.68
CA PRO A 291 13.52 19.89 4.64
C PRO A 291 12.25 20.51 5.21
N LYS A 292 11.85 21.67 4.70
CA LYS A 292 10.60 22.34 5.10
C LYS A 292 9.38 21.48 4.79
N ARG A 293 9.35 20.92 3.57
CA ARG A 293 8.32 20.02 3.06
C ARG A 293 8.94 19.03 2.08
N ILE A 294 8.41 17.81 2.06
CA ILE A 294 8.81 16.76 1.13
C ILE A 294 7.65 16.50 0.16
N VAL A 295 7.93 16.48 -1.14
CA VAL A 295 6.99 16.02 -2.17
C VAL A 295 7.49 14.71 -2.75
N THR A 296 6.60 13.76 -3.03
CA THR A 296 6.93 12.53 -3.76
C THR A 296 5.86 12.14 -4.77
N THR A 297 6.29 11.54 -5.88
CA THR A 297 5.39 10.99 -6.91
C THR A 297 4.91 9.57 -6.59
N CYS A 298 5.42 8.95 -5.52
CA CYS A 298 5.12 7.58 -5.16
C CYS A 298 4.33 7.50 -3.84
N PRO A 299 3.08 6.97 -3.84
CA PRO A 299 2.30 6.77 -2.62
C PRO A 299 2.94 5.81 -1.61
N HIS A 300 3.77 4.86 -2.06
CA HIS A 300 4.53 3.99 -1.16
C HIS A 300 5.61 4.77 -0.40
N CYS A 301 6.34 5.67 -1.10
CA CYS A 301 7.31 6.55 -0.46
C CYS A 301 6.62 7.52 0.50
N LEU A 302 5.47 8.10 0.10
CA LEU A 302 4.65 8.94 0.96
C LEU A 302 4.30 8.22 2.26
N HIS A 303 3.76 7.01 2.14
CA HIS A 303 3.35 6.21 3.30
C HIS A 303 4.51 5.95 4.24
N THR A 304 5.64 5.47 3.74
CA THR A 304 6.79 5.14 4.58
C THR A 304 7.39 6.39 5.25
N LEU A 305 7.62 7.47 4.49
CA LEU A 305 8.18 8.72 5.03
C LEU A 305 7.26 9.37 6.07
N LYS A 306 5.94 9.35 5.84
CA LYS A 306 4.97 10.04 6.70
C LYS A 306 4.55 9.22 7.92
N ASN A 307 4.30 7.93 7.71
CA ASN A 307 3.61 7.08 8.69
C ASN A 307 4.58 6.15 9.43
N GLU A 308 5.73 5.81 8.86
CA GLU A 308 6.61 4.77 9.41
C GLU A 308 7.96 5.28 9.92
N TYR A 309 8.57 6.26 9.25
CA TYR A 309 9.79 6.91 9.73
C TYR A 309 9.65 7.64 11.09
N PRO A 310 8.45 8.07 11.55
CA PRO A 310 8.31 8.57 12.91
C PRO A 310 8.80 7.60 14.00
N ALA A 311 8.67 6.28 13.79
CA ALA A 311 9.19 5.27 14.72
C ALA A 311 10.73 5.19 14.75
N TYR A 312 11.39 5.86 13.80
CA TYR A 312 12.84 5.98 13.65
C TYR A 312 13.34 7.40 13.98
N GLY A 313 12.46 8.30 14.45
CA GLY A 313 12.78 9.69 14.75
C GLY A 313 12.67 10.66 13.56
N GLY A 314 12.16 10.21 12.41
CA GLY A 314 11.93 11.05 11.24
C GLY A 314 10.50 11.59 11.19
N ASN A 315 10.32 12.89 11.47
CA ASN A 315 9.01 13.55 11.43
C ASN A 315 9.00 14.65 10.37
N TYR A 316 8.34 14.39 9.24
CA TYR A 316 8.36 15.27 8.07
C TYR A 316 6.95 15.64 7.60
N THR A 317 6.82 16.82 7.01
CA THR A 317 5.63 17.20 6.24
C THR A 317 5.77 16.62 4.84
N VAL A 318 5.14 15.47 4.60
CA VAL A 318 5.21 14.76 3.31
C VAL A 318 3.86 14.85 2.60
N ILE A 319 3.89 15.26 1.33
CA ILE A 319 2.71 15.33 0.47
C ILE A 319 2.93 14.59 -0.85
N HIS A 320 1.84 14.12 -1.44
CA HIS A 320 1.87 13.50 -2.75
C HIS A 320 1.91 14.55 -3.87
N HIS A 321 2.50 14.19 -5.02
CA HIS A 321 2.57 15.09 -6.16
C HIS A 321 1.19 15.60 -6.64
N THR A 322 0.12 14.80 -6.53
CA THR A 322 -1.24 15.26 -6.86
C THR A 322 -1.72 16.34 -5.90
N GLN A 323 -1.44 16.22 -4.60
CA GLN A 323 -1.77 17.28 -3.64
C GLN A 323 -0.99 18.55 -3.96
N PHE A 324 0.29 18.41 -4.33
CA PHE A 324 1.12 19.55 -4.69
C PHE A 324 0.64 20.23 -5.98
N ILE A 325 0.33 19.46 -7.02
CA ILE A 325 -0.26 19.98 -8.27
C ILE A 325 -1.56 20.74 -7.96
N ASN A 326 -2.39 20.20 -7.07
CA ASN A 326 -3.61 20.87 -6.64
C ASN A 326 -3.34 22.22 -5.99
N GLU A 327 -2.37 22.29 -5.07
CA GLU A 327 -1.90 23.54 -4.44
C GLU A 327 -1.42 24.55 -5.50
N LEU A 328 -0.63 24.10 -6.48
CA LEU A 328 -0.15 24.96 -7.56
C LEU A 328 -1.30 25.53 -8.40
N PHE A 329 -2.32 24.72 -8.71
CA PHE A 329 -3.52 25.22 -9.39
C PHE A 329 -4.31 26.22 -8.54
N LEU A 330 -4.46 25.99 -7.24
CA LEU A 330 -5.20 26.90 -6.35
C LEU A 330 -4.47 28.24 -6.18
N ASN A 331 -3.14 28.22 -6.22
CA ASN A 331 -2.30 29.41 -6.11
C ASN A 331 -2.07 30.12 -7.46
N GLY A 332 -2.74 29.69 -8.54
CA GLY A 332 -2.59 30.29 -9.87
C GLY A 332 -1.20 30.16 -10.48
N LYS A 333 -0.41 29.17 -10.04
CA LYS A 333 0.97 28.93 -10.49
C LYS A 333 1.05 28.11 -11.78
N LEU A 334 -0.03 27.42 -12.16
CA LEU A 334 -0.12 26.66 -13.40
C LEU A 334 -1.13 27.32 -14.33
N ILE A 335 -0.65 27.72 -15.51
CA ILE A 335 -1.46 28.27 -16.60
C ILE A 335 -1.52 27.21 -17.69
N PHE A 336 -2.72 26.92 -18.19
CA PHE A 336 -2.95 25.85 -19.15
C PHE A 336 -3.91 26.31 -20.25
N ASP A 337 -3.73 25.75 -21.45
CA ASP A 337 -4.70 25.94 -22.52
C ASP A 337 -5.96 25.14 -22.21
N ALA A 338 -7.06 25.83 -21.95
CA ALA A 338 -8.35 25.23 -21.61
C ALA A 338 -9.06 24.60 -22.83
N ARG A 339 -8.50 24.70 -24.04
CA ARG A 339 -9.07 24.09 -25.25
C ARG A 339 -8.85 22.59 -25.25
N VAL A 340 -9.85 21.87 -24.79
CA VAL A 340 -9.92 20.41 -24.91
C VAL A 340 -11.04 20.06 -25.87
N ASP A 341 -10.72 19.34 -26.94
CA ASP A 341 -11.75 18.70 -27.76
C ASP A 341 -12.42 17.61 -26.91
N ARG A 342 -13.65 17.87 -26.48
CA ARG A 342 -14.40 16.93 -25.61
C ARG A 342 -14.87 15.68 -26.35
N GLU A 343 -14.86 15.71 -27.68
CA GLU A 343 -15.19 14.55 -28.51
C GLU A 343 -14.00 13.60 -28.69
N ASP A 344 -12.77 14.07 -28.46
CA ASP A 344 -11.56 13.23 -28.49
C ASP A 344 -11.61 12.16 -27.38
N PRO A 345 -11.50 10.86 -27.71
CA PRO A 345 -11.36 9.80 -26.72
C PRO A 345 -10.22 10.04 -25.72
N ALA A 346 -9.14 10.73 -26.10
CA ALA A 346 -8.03 11.09 -25.20
C ALA A 346 -8.43 12.10 -24.11
N SER A 347 -9.56 12.81 -24.31
CA SER A 347 -10.16 13.72 -23.33
C SER A 347 -11.10 13.02 -22.34
N LYS A 348 -11.50 11.78 -22.64
CA LYS A 348 -12.29 10.92 -21.76
C LYS A 348 -11.37 10.03 -20.96
N ILE A 349 -11.34 10.24 -19.65
CA ILE A 349 -10.42 9.54 -18.76
C ILE A 349 -11.16 8.73 -17.70
N THR A 350 -10.50 7.73 -17.17
CA THR A 350 -10.84 7.10 -15.89
C THR A 350 -9.63 7.13 -14.97
N TYR A 351 -9.84 6.98 -13.66
CA TYR A 351 -8.77 7.10 -12.67
C TYR A 351 -8.65 5.83 -11.82
N HIS A 352 -7.45 5.28 -11.72
CA HIS A 352 -7.14 4.25 -10.73
C HIS A 352 -6.61 4.89 -9.45
N ASP A 353 -7.40 4.85 -8.38
CA ASP A 353 -6.95 5.23 -7.04
C ASP A 353 -5.92 4.21 -6.51
N PRO A 354 -4.64 4.58 -6.34
CA PRO A 354 -3.64 3.71 -5.74
C PRO A 354 -3.99 3.45 -4.28
N CYS A 355 -3.96 2.19 -3.84
CA CYS A 355 -4.34 1.85 -2.47
C CYS A 355 -3.52 2.60 -1.41
N TYR A 356 -2.21 2.79 -1.63
CA TYR A 356 -1.34 3.54 -0.73
C TYR A 356 -1.65 5.05 -0.70
N LEU A 357 -2.35 5.58 -1.69
CA LEU A 357 -2.78 6.99 -1.71
C LEU A 357 -4.17 7.12 -1.07
N SER A 358 -5.13 6.32 -1.52
CA SER A 358 -6.53 6.41 -1.06
C SER A 358 -6.76 5.73 0.28
N ARG A 359 -6.62 4.40 0.37
CA ARG A 359 -6.94 3.64 1.60
C ARG A 359 -5.94 3.86 2.73
N HIS A 360 -4.65 3.94 2.42
CA HIS A 360 -3.63 4.10 3.46
C HIS A 360 -3.43 5.55 3.92
N ASN A 361 -3.65 6.53 3.05
CA ASN A 361 -3.34 7.94 3.33
C ASN A 361 -4.53 8.90 3.15
N HIS A 362 -5.71 8.39 2.79
CA HIS A 362 -6.97 9.14 2.65
C HIS A 362 -6.91 10.32 1.67
N ILE A 363 -6.08 10.21 0.62
CA ILE A 363 -5.98 11.19 -0.47
C ILE A 363 -6.80 10.68 -1.65
N ILE A 364 -7.93 11.35 -1.92
CA ILE A 364 -8.96 10.89 -2.87
C ILE A 364 -9.40 12.04 -3.79
N THR A 365 -9.53 13.25 -3.26
CA THR A 365 -10.18 14.37 -3.95
C THR A 365 -9.23 15.11 -4.89
N GLU A 366 -7.98 15.29 -4.47
CA GLU A 366 -6.97 16.08 -5.18
C GLU A 366 -6.68 15.51 -6.58
N PRO A 367 -6.43 14.19 -6.77
CA PRO A 367 -6.24 13.62 -8.11
C PRO A 367 -7.38 13.92 -9.09
N ARG A 368 -8.63 13.85 -8.61
CA ARG A 368 -9.83 14.13 -9.42
C ARG A 368 -9.93 15.60 -9.78
N THR A 369 -9.61 16.46 -8.82
CA THR A 369 -9.65 17.92 -8.99
C THR A 369 -8.62 18.36 -10.02
N ASP A 370 -7.41 17.80 -9.97
CA ASP A 370 -6.34 18.09 -10.92
C ASP A 370 -6.75 17.72 -12.34
N LEU A 371 -7.30 16.51 -12.52
CA LEU A 371 -7.78 16.01 -13.80
C LEU A 371 -8.93 16.86 -14.38
N MET A 372 -9.91 17.24 -13.55
CA MET A 372 -11.01 18.10 -14.01
C MET A 372 -10.54 19.54 -14.32
N LYS A 373 -9.59 20.08 -13.56
CA LYS A 373 -9.05 21.43 -13.79
C LYS A 373 -8.39 21.56 -15.16
N ILE A 374 -7.70 20.51 -15.62
CA ILE A 374 -7.08 20.48 -16.95
C ILE A 374 -8.06 20.13 -18.10
N GLY A 375 -9.37 20.25 -17.85
CA GLY A 375 -10.42 20.15 -18.86
C GLY A 375 -10.82 18.73 -19.27
N LEU A 376 -10.32 17.70 -18.58
CA LEU A 376 -10.64 16.30 -18.87
C LEU A 376 -12.01 15.88 -18.31
N SER A 377 -12.66 14.94 -19.00
CA SER A 377 -13.92 14.34 -18.55
C SER A 377 -13.66 13.02 -17.84
N LEU A 378 -13.86 13.00 -16.52
CA LEU A 378 -13.61 11.83 -15.68
C LEU A 378 -14.84 10.92 -15.58
N SER A 379 -14.67 9.66 -15.98
CA SER A 379 -15.61 8.56 -15.78
C SER A 379 -15.05 7.58 -14.74
N GLU A 380 -15.70 7.47 -13.59
CA GLU A 380 -15.24 6.62 -12.50
C GLU A 380 -15.50 5.13 -12.78
N MET A 381 -14.52 4.29 -12.45
CA MET A 381 -14.72 2.84 -12.40
C MET A 381 -15.71 2.48 -11.27
N PRO A 382 -16.46 1.36 -11.37
CA PRO A 382 -17.41 0.95 -10.32
C PRO A 382 -16.80 0.87 -8.92
N ARG A 383 -15.53 0.43 -8.86
CA ARG A 383 -14.71 0.38 -7.64
C ARG A 383 -13.67 1.50 -7.70
N HIS A 384 -13.91 2.59 -6.96
CA HIS A 384 -13.03 3.77 -6.89
C HIS A 384 -12.94 4.32 -5.45
N GLY A 385 -12.07 5.30 -5.23
CA GLY A 385 -11.79 5.89 -3.92
C GLY A 385 -11.27 4.86 -2.92
N LEU A 386 -11.89 4.79 -1.74
CA LEU A 386 -11.57 3.76 -0.74
C LEU A 386 -11.92 2.35 -1.22
N LYS A 387 -12.94 2.21 -2.08
CA LYS A 387 -13.38 0.92 -2.63
C LYS A 387 -12.53 0.45 -3.83
N SER A 388 -11.49 1.18 -4.21
CA SER A 388 -10.65 0.88 -5.37
C SER A 388 -10.04 -0.53 -5.31
N PHE A 389 -10.08 -1.23 -6.44
CA PHE A 389 -9.48 -2.55 -6.59
C PHE A 389 -7.97 -2.43 -6.87
N CYS A 390 -7.17 -3.31 -6.24
CA CYS A 390 -5.71 -3.22 -6.27
C CYS A 390 -5.14 -3.41 -7.69
N CYS A 391 -4.01 -2.75 -8.00
CA CYS A 391 -3.24 -3.00 -9.22
C CYS A 391 -2.39 -4.27 -9.17
N GLY A 392 -2.18 -4.86 -7.99
CA GLY A 392 -1.40 -6.09 -7.80
C GLY A 392 0.06 -5.91 -7.41
N ALA A 393 0.63 -4.70 -7.37
CA ALA A 393 2.06 -4.49 -7.06
C ALA A 393 2.43 -4.48 -5.56
N GLY A 394 1.53 -3.99 -4.71
CA GLY A 394 1.81 -3.77 -3.28
C GLY A 394 2.13 -5.07 -2.54
N GLY A 395 2.61 -4.99 -1.30
CA GLY A 395 2.92 -6.22 -0.56
C GLY A 395 4.14 -6.97 -1.12
N ALA A 396 5.08 -6.24 -1.73
CA ALA A 396 6.25 -6.75 -2.46
C ALA A 396 5.94 -7.65 -3.67
N GLN A 397 4.69 -7.65 -4.17
CA GLN A 397 4.29 -8.47 -5.31
C GLN A 397 4.96 -8.04 -6.63
N MET A 398 5.38 -6.77 -6.73
CA MET A 398 6.14 -6.23 -7.86
C MET A 398 7.39 -7.06 -8.24
N TRP A 399 7.95 -7.78 -7.28
CA TRP A 399 9.26 -8.43 -7.38
C TRP A 399 9.18 -9.95 -7.56
N LYS A 400 7.98 -10.48 -7.77
CA LYS A 400 7.77 -11.91 -7.92
C LYS A 400 6.58 -12.21 -8.81
N GLU A 401 6.51 -13.45 -9.27
CA GLU A 401 5.31 -13.92 -9.95
C GLU A 401 4.12 -14.00 -9.00
N GLU A 402 2.96 -13.70 -9.56
CA GLU A 402 1.69 -13.74 -8.87
C GLU A 402 1.28 -15.19 -8.56
N GLN A 403 0.67 -15.43 -7.39
CA GLN A 403 0.25 -16.78 -7.01
C GLN A 403 -0.85 -17.33 -7.94
N HIS A 404 -0.96 -18.65 -8.03
CA HIS A 404 -1.91 -19.30 -8.92
C HIS A 404 -3.35 -18.90 -8.61
N GLY A 405 -4.13 -18.69 -9.66
CA GLY A 405 -5.54 -18.33 -9.58
C GLY A 405 -6.18 -18.32 -10.97
N LEU A 406 -7.43 -17.86 -11.04
CA LEU A 406 -8.20 -17.79 -12.29
C LEU A 406 -7.72 -16.65 -13.20
N GLU A 407 -7.19 -15.57 -12.63
CA GLU A 407 -6.64 -14.45 -13.38
C GLU A 407 -5.62 -13.64 -12.57
N ARG A 408 -4.96 -12.67 -13.23
CA ARG A 408 -4.10 -11.68 -12.58
C ARG A 408 -4.91 -10.52 -12.01
N VAL A 409 -4.47 -9.96 -10.88
CA VAL A 409 -5.11 -8.81 -10.22
C VAL A 409 -5.15 -7.58 -11.14
N ASN A 410 -4.07 -7.28 -11.84
CA ASN A 410 -4.01 -6.15 -12.78
C ASN A 410 -4.94 -6.35 -14.00
N SER A 411 -5.09 -7.58 -14.50
CA SER A 411 -6.00 -7.89 -15.61
C SER A 411 -7.45 -7.61 -15.26
N ASN A 412 -7.89 -7.96 -14.05
CA ASN A 412 -9.22 -7.62 -13.56
C ASN A 412 -9.42 -6.09 -13.55
N ARG A 413 -8.41 -5.35 -13.06
CA ARG A 413 -8.50 -3.90 -12.96
C ARG A 413 -8.52 -3.20 -14.32
N ILE A 414 -7.74 -3.66 -15.29
CA ILE A 414 -7.76 -3.09 -16.66
C ILE A 414 -9.11 -3.30 -17.32
N ARG A 415 -9.76 -4.46 -17.13
CA ARG A 415 -11.12 -4.68 -17.66
C ARG A 415 -12.15 -3.70 -17.10
N GLU A 416 -12.03 -3.35 -15.82
CA GLU A 416 -12.89 -2.32 -15.24
C GLU A 416 -12.60 -0.94 -15.82
N ALA A 417 -11.34 -0.62 -16.10
CA ALA A 417 -10.99 0.66 -16.71
C ALA A 417 -11.57 0.79 -18.12
N GLU A 418 -11.47 -0.26 -18.92
CA GLU A 418 -12.04 -0.30 -20.28
C GLU A 418 -13.57 -0.20 -20.30
N SER A 419 -14.26 -0.79 -19.30
CA SER A 419 -15.72 -0.75 -19.26
C SER A 419 -16.28 0.65 -19.01
N THR A 420 -15.44 1.61 -18.61
CA THR A 420 -15.82 3.03 -18.51
C THR A 420 -15.94 3.73 -19.87
N GLY A 421 -15.38 3.15 -20.94
CA GLY A 421 -15.29 3.77 -22.26
C GLY A 421 -14.27 4.91 -22.38
N ALA A 422 -13.42 5.10 -21.38
CA ALA A 422 -12.34 6.10 -21.41
C ALA A 422 -11.21 5.69 -22.39
N GLY A 423 -10.60 6.67 -23.05
CA GLY A 423 -9.39 6.46 -23.86
C GLY A 423 -8.11 6.45 -23.03
N VAL A 424 -8.14 7.04 -21.82
CA VAL A 424 -6.99 7.10 -20.90
C VAL A 424 -7.35 6.61 -19.50
N LEU A 425 -6.49 5.78 -18.93
CA LEU A 425 -6.44 5.43 -17.51
C LEU A 425 -5.36 6.27 -16.82
N ALA A 426 -5.80 7.26 -16.06
CA ALA A 426 -4.95 8.05 -15.20
C ALA A 426 -4.55 7.27 -13.94
N VAL A 427 -3.30 7.41 -13.50
CA VAL A 427 -2.81 6.89 -12.21
C VAL A 427 -2.00 7.97 -11.47
N GLY A 428 -1.75 7.74 -10.18
CA GLY A 428 -0.83 8.56 -9.38
C GLY A 428 0.16 7.71 -8.60
N CYS A 429 0.71 6.65 -9.22
CA CYS A 429 1.63 5.74 -8.56
C CYS A 429 2.51 5.00 -9.59
N PRO A 430 3.85 5.05 -9.47
CA PRO A 430 4.76 4.35 -10.39
C PRO A 430 4.54 2.84 -10.46
N PHE A 431 4.23 2.19 -9.33
CA PHE A 431 3.96 0.75 -9.34
C PHE A 431 2.64 0.42 -10.05
N CYS A 432 1.59 1.23 -9.84
CA CYS A 432 0.33 1.05 -10.53
C CYS A 432 0.49 1.27 -12.04
N MET A 433 1.27 2.29 -12.43
CA MET A 433 1.62 2.57 -13.82
C MET A 433 2.23 1.35 -14.51
N ILE A 434 3.25 0.74 -13.91
CA ILE A 434 3.92 -0.43 -14.48
C ILE A 434 2.93 -1.61 -14.59
N MET A 435 2.25 -1.96 -13.50
CA MET A 435 1.34 -3.13 -13.49
C MET A 435 0.18 -2.99 -14.47
N LEU A 436 -0.38 -1.80 -14.60
CA LEU A 436 -1.54 -1.54 -15.48
C LEU A 436 -1.10 -1.40 -16.95
N THR A 437 0.10 -0.87 -17.20
CA THR A 437 0.72 -0.90 -18.54
C THR A 437 0.99 -2.33 -18.99
N ASP A 438 1.48 -3.19 -18.11
CA ASP A 438 1.71 -4.60 -18.42
C ASP A 438 0.41 -5.35 -18.71
N ALA A 439 -0.65 -5.10 -17.94
CA ALA A 439 -1.97 -5.66 -18.20
C ALA A 439 -2.59 -5.15 -19.52
N LYS A 440 -2.43 -3.86 -19.84
CA LYS A 440 -2.82 -3.27 -21.14
C LYS A 440 -2.15 -4.03 -22.29
N LYS A 441 -0.81 -4.20 -22.22
CA LYS A 441 -0.02 -4.90 -23.24
C LYS A 441 -0.46 -6.36 -23.39
N ALA A 442 -0.61 -7.08 -22.28
CA ALA A 442 -1.03 -8.48 -22.31
C ALA A 442 -2.42 -8.68 -22.94
N LYS A 443 -3.29 -7.67 -22.85
CA LYS A 443 -4.63 -7.69 -23.45
C LYS A 443 -4.69 -7.12 -24.88
N ASN A 444 -3.62 -6.48 -25.37
CA ASN A 444 -3.64 -5.65 -26.59
C ASN A 444 -4.75 -4.58 -26.53
N SER A 445 -4.86 -3.88 -25.39
CA SER A 445 -5.82 -2.80 -25.19
C SER A 445 -5.31 -1.48 -25.76
N ASP A 446 -6.20 -0.70 -26.38
CA ASP A 446 -5.91 0.66 -26.87
C ASP A 446 -5.89 1.72 -25.75
N LEU A 447 -6.29 1.35 -24.53
CA LEU A 447 -6.36 2.25 -23.38
C LEU A 447 -4.97 2.80 -23.01
N GLU A 448 -4.77 4.11 -23.09
CA GLU A 448 -3.50 4.72 -22.67
C GLU A 448 -3.38 4.77 -21.15
N VAL A 449 -2.22 4.42 -20.60
CA VAL A 449 -1.99 4.48 -19.14
C VAL A 449 -0.99 5.60 -18.87
N LEU A 450 -1.46 6.69 -18.28
CA LEU A 450 -0.69 7.92 -18.05
C LEU A 450 -0.75 8.34 -16.58
N ASP A 451 0.34 8.87 -16.06
CA ASP A 451 0.34 9.47 -14.73
C ASP A 451 -0.30 10.87 -14.80
N ILE A 452 -0.91 11.31 -13.70
CA ILE A 452 -1.50 12.66 -13.61
C ILE A 452 -0.46 13.74 -13.93
N ALA A 453 0.80 13.58 -13.51
CA ALA A 453 1.86 14.53 -13.85
C ALA A 453 2.07 14.65 -15.38
N GLU A 454 1.97 13.54 -16.13
CA GLU A 454 2.10 13.58 -17.60
C GLU A 454 0.92 14.29 -18.24
N LEU A 455 -0.30 14.03 -17.74
CA LEU A 455 -1.52 14.66 -18.24
C LEU A 455 -1.55 16.17 -17.99
N VAL A 456 -1.04 16.60 -16.84
CA VAL A 456 -0.92 18.02 -16.48
C VAL A 456 0.19 18.68 -17.30
N ALA A 457 1.38 18.07 -17.38
CA ALA A 457 2.51 18.61 -18.13
C ALA A 457 2.17 18.83 -19.62
N ALA A 458 1.46 17.89 -20.25
CA ALA A 458 1.03 17.96 -21.64
C ALA A 458 0.11 19.17 -21.95
N ARG A 459 -0.47 19.82 -20.93
CA ARG A 459 -1.42 20.93 -21.09
C ARG A 459 -0.87 22.28 -20.66
N LEU A 460 0.39 22.35 -20.23
CA LEU A 460 1.05 23.62 -19.93
C LEU A 460 1.25 24.41 -21.23
N GLU A 461 1.00 25.73 -21.20
CA GLU A 461 1.09 26.61 -22.38
C GLU A 461 2.48 26.62 -23.06
N GLN A 462 3.53 26.18 -22.36
CA GLN A 462 4.89 26.06 -22.90
C GLN A 462 5.26 24.68 -23.47
N GLY A 463 4.29 23.79 -23.69
CA GLY A 463 4.45 22.56 -24.47
C GLY A 463 5.44 21.54 -23.88
N TYR A 464 4.94 20.57 -23.12
CA TYR A 464 5.68 19.34 -22.83
C TYR A 464 5.70 18.46 -24.10
N GLY A 465 6.80 18.53 -24.86
CA GLY A 465 7.04 17.67 -26.04
C GLY A 465 7.33 18.39 -27.37
N ALA A 466 7.52 19.71 -27.39
CA ALA A 466 7.83 20.42 -28.64
C ALA A 466 9.29 20.21 -29.12
N ASP A 467 10.23 19.86 -28.24
CA ASP A 467 11.67 19.73 -28.54
C ASP A 467 12.36 18.51 -27.90
N ASN A 468 11.65 17.39 -27.65
CA ASN A 468 12.28 16.12 -27.18
C ASN A 468 12.12 14.98 -28.18
#